data_AF-A0A4Q7M1A2-F1
#
_entry.id   AF-A0A4Q7M1A2-F1
#
_cell.length_a   1.000
_cell.length_b   1.000
_cell.length_c   1.000
_cell.angle_alpha   90.00
_cell.angle_beta   90.00
_cell.angle_gamma   90.00
#
_symmetry.space_group_name_H-M   'P 1'
#
loop_
_entity.id
_entity.type
_entity.pdbx_description
1 polymer ?
#
loop_
_entity_poly.entity_id
_entity_poly.type
_entity_poly.pdbx_seq_one_letter_code
_entity_poly.pdbx_strand_id
1 'polypeptide(L)' 'MARNSKQTGKAAAKAASKVLRGNYSAAAKKAAGSALSQTPKRGK' A
#
# COMPACT_ATOMS: atom_id res chain seq x y z
N MET A 1 -10.03 -13.42 18.30
CA MET A 1 -9.98 -13.09 16.86
C MET A 1 -8.57 -13.38 16.34
N ALA A 2 -8.42 -14.22 15.32
CA ALA A 2 -7.09 -14.57 14.79
C ALA A 2 -6.44 -13.34 14.14
N ARG A 3 -5.19 -13.04 14.50
CA ARG A 3 -4.43 -11.92 13.92
C ARG A 3 -3.99 -12.31 12.51
N ASN A 4 -4.52 -11.64 11.50
CA ASN A 4 -4.02 -11.77 10.14
C ASN A 4 -2.69 -11.01 10.03
N SER A 5 -1.58 -11.75 9.88
CA SER A 5 -0.22 -11.21 9.76
C SER A 5 0.19 -10.91 8.31
N LYS A 6 -0.67 -11.16 7.31
CA LYS A 6 -0.37 -10.89 5.91
C LYS A 6 -0.39 -9.38 5.70
N GLN A 7 0.75 -8.83 5.32
CA GLN A 7 0.94 -7.40 5.09
C GLN A 7 1.55 -7.14 3.73
N THR A 8 1.31 -5.95 3.19
CA THR A 8 1.90 -5.50 1.94
C THR A 8 3.42 -5.34 2.12
N GLY A 9 4.19 -6.13 1.39
CA GLY A 9 5.65 -6.09 1.44
C GLY A 9 6.24 -4.79 0.91
N LYS A 10 7.52 -4.52 1.23
CA LYS A 10 8.22 -3.28 0.89
C LYS A 10 8.20 -2.95 -0.61
N ALA A 11 8.32 -3.96 -1.48
CA ALA A 11 8.31 -3.76 -2.93
C ALA A 11 6.95 -3.23 -3.43
N ALA A 12 5.86 -3.86 -2.98
CA ALA A 12 4.50 -3.44 -3.31
C ALA A 12 4.18 -2.05 -2.74
N ALA A 13 4.61 -1.77 -1.51
CA ALA A 13 4.52 -0.44 -0.90
C ALA A 13 5.21 0.65 -1.75
N LYS A 14 6.41 0.35 -2.25
CA LYS A 14 7.20 1.26 -3.07
C LYS A 14 6.54 1.51 -4.43
N ALA A 15 5.95 0.47 -5.04
CA ALA A 15 5.19 0.60 -6.28
C ALA A 15 3.92 1.44 -6.07
N ALA A 16 3.13 1.14 -5.04
CA ALA A 16 1.95 1.93 -4.67
C ALA A 16 2.29 3.41 -4.42
N SER A 17 3.41 3.69 -3.76
CA SER A 17 3.90 5.06 -3.56
C SER A 17 4.24 5.77 -4.87
N LYS A 18 4.73 5.06 -5.89
CA LYS A 18 4.95 5.64 -7.23
C LYS A 18 3.62 5.95 -7.92
N VAL A 19 2.65 5.04 -7.81
CA VAL A 19 1.32 5.22 -8.40
C VAL A 19 0.59 6.43 -7.81
N LEU A 20 0.69 6.66 -6.50
CA LEU A 20 0.09 7.83 -5.86
C LEU A 20 0.73 9.16 -6.31
N ARG A 21 2.03 9.16 -6.59
CA ARG A 21 2.78 10.36 -6.98
C ARG A 21 2.75 10.64 -8.48
N GLY A 22 2.39 9.67 -9.31
CA GLY A 22 2.35 9.79 -10.77
C GLY A 22 1.00 10.21 -11.32
N ASN A 23 0.96 10.42 -12.64
CA ASN A 23 -0.27 10.69 -13.38
C ASN A 23 -1.00 9.38 -13.73
N TYR A 24 -1.58 8.73 -12.73
CA TYR A 24 -2.42 7.54 -12.89
C TYR A 24 -3.89 7.85 -12.65
N SER A 25 -4.77 7.03 -13.22
CA SER A 25 -6.24 7.10 -13.05
C SER A 25 -6.65 7.04 -11.58
N ALA A 26 -7.79 7.66 -11.25
CA ALA A 26 -8.30 7.70 -9.88
C ALA A 26 -8.50 6.30 -9.26
N ALA A 27 -8.92 5.32 -10.06
CA ALA A 27 -9.06 3.93 -9.64
C ALA A 27 -7.70 3.32 -9.21
N ALA A 28 -6.64 3.54 -10.00
CA ALA A 28 -5.30 3.05 -9.68
C ALA A 28 -4.76 3.69 -8.40
N LYS A 29 -5.01 5.00 -8.19
CA LYS A 29 -4.64 5.71 -6.97
C LYS A 29 -5.41 5.19 -5.74
N LYS A 30 -6.69 4.87 -5.88
CA LYS A 30 -7.48 4.23 -4.81
C LYS A 30 -6.93 2.86 -4.43
N ALA A 31 -6.66 2.00 -5.40
CA ALA A 31 -6.07 0.68 -5.17
C ALA A 31 -4.68 0.79 -4.51
N ALA A 32 -3.84 1.71 -4.99
CA ALA A 32 -2.53 1.99 -4.40
C ALA A 32 -2.63 2.49 -2.95
N GLY A 33 -3.58 3.37 -2.65
CA GLY A 33 -3.83 3.84 -1.29
C GLY A 33 -4.25 2.70 -0.35
N SER A 34 -5.13 1.80 -0.81
CA SER A 34 -5.53 0.62 -0.04
C SER A 34 -4.34 -0.31 0.24
N ALA A 35 -3.51 -0.58 -0.77
CA ALA A 35 -2.30 -1.39 -0.62
C ALA A 35 -1.29 -0.76 0.35
N LEU A 36 -1.13 0.58 0.31
CA LEU A 36 -0.22 1.31 1.20
C LEU A 36 -0.67 1.26 2.66
N SER A 37 -1.97 1.36 2.92
CA SER A 37 -2.54 1.25 4.29
C SER A 37 -2.35 -0.13 4.91
N GLN A 38 -2.14 -1.16 4.08
CA GLN A 38 -1.85 -2.53 4.52
C GLN A 38 -0.34 -2.81 4.70
N THR A 39 0.51 -1.78 4.56
CA THR A 39 1.95 -1.92 4.81
C THR A 39 2.25 -1.89 6.31
N PRO A 40 3.26 -2.64 6.78
CA PRO A 40 3.66 -2.59 8.18
C PRO A 40 4.08 -1.18 8.56
N LYS A 41 3.49 -0.65 9.63
CA LYS A 41 3.85 0.65 10.18
C LYS A 41 5.28 0.55 10.70
N ARG A 42 6.22 1.29 10.09
CA ARG A 42 7.61 1.36 10.55
C ARG A 42 7.64 2.22 11.82
N GLY A 43 7.27 1.64 12.95
CA GLY A 43 7.16 2.36 14.22
C GLY A 43 6.23 1.70 15.24
N LYS A 44 6.56 0.48 15.68
CA LYS A 44 6.71 0.09 17.09
C LYS A 44 7.26 -1.33 17.14
#